data_AF-A0A527H4M6-F1
#
_entry.id   AF-A0A527H4M6-F1
#
_cell.length_a   1.000
_cell.length_b   1.000
_cell.length_c   1.000
_cell.angle_alpha   90.00
_cell.angle_beta   90.00
_cell.angle_gamma   90.00
#
_symmetry.space_group_name_H-M   'P 1'
#
loop_
_entity.id
_entity.type
_entity.pdbx_description
1 polymer ?
#
loop_
_entity_poly.entity_id
_entity_poly.type
_entity_poly.pdbx_seq_one_letter_code
_entity_poly.pdbx_strand_id
1 'polypeptide(L)' 'MSEARPPMPPFTAETSAQKARMAEDAWNSRDPARVALAYT' A
#
# COMPACT_ATOMS: atom_id res chain seq x y z
N MET A 1 8.46 10.34 12.04
CA MET A 1 8.06 11.06 10.82
C MET A 1 7.21 10.08 10.03
N SER A 2 5.98 10.45 9.64
CA SER A 2 5.13 9.55 8.87
C SER A 2 5.71 9.43 7.47
N GLU A 3 6.34 8.31 7.15
CA GLU A 3 6.85 8.06 5.80
C GLU A 3 5.67 8.05 4.83
N ALA A 4 5.73 8.88 3.79
CA ALA A 4 4.73 8.87 2.75
C ALA A 4 4.79 7.53 2.01
N ARG A 5 3.66 6.84 1.89
CA ARG A 5 3.53 5.56 1.18
C ARG A 5 2.83 5.79 -0.15
N PRO A 6 3.57 6.22 -1.20
CA PRO A 6 2.99 6.38 -2.53
C PRO A 6 2.50 5.03 -3.06
N PRO A 7 1.54 5.03 -4.00
CA PRO A 7 0.95 6.21 -4.65
C PRO A 7 -0.08 6.94 -3.76
N MET A 8 -0.15 8.28 -3.92
CA MET A 8 -1.07 9.17 -3.20
C MET A 8 -2.22 9.62 -4.11
N PRO A 9 -3.43 9.89 -3.57
CA PRO A 9 -4.55 10.39 -4.37
C PRO A 9 -4.30 11.82 -4.88
N PRO A 10 -4.96 12.24 -5.98
CA PRO A 10 -5.88 11.45 -6.81
C PRO A 10 -5.16 10.41 -7.68
N PHE A 11 -5.79 9.26 -7.91
CA PHE A 11 -5.19 8.16 -8.66
C PHE A 11 -5.54 8.20 -10.16
N THR A 12 -4.58 7.77 -10.97
CA THR A 12 -4.75 7.30 -12.34
C THR A 12 -5.01 5.79 -12.37
N ALA A 13 -5.38 5.23 -13.52
CA ALA A 13 -5.53 3.77 -13.66
C ALA A 13 -4.24 3.02 -13.30
N GLU A 14 -3.09 3.52 -13.76
CA GLU A 14 -1.77 2.95 -13.48
C GLU A 14 -1.43 2.99 -11.99
N THR A 15 -1.58 4.15 -11.35
CA THR A 15 -1.26 4.30 -9.91
C THR A 15 -2.27 3.58 -9.01
N SER A 16 -3.51 3.39 -9.46
CA SER A 16 -4.49 2.53 -8.76
C SER A 16 -4.06 1.06 -8.79
N ALA A 17 -3.63 0.56 -9.95
CA ALA A 17 -3.14 -0.81 -10.09
C ALA A 17 -1.88 -1.05 -9.25
N GLN A 18 -0.96 -0.08 -9.25
CA GLN A 18 0.25 -0.13 -8.41
C GLN A 18 -0.12 -0.20 -6.91
N LYS A 19 -1.06 0.64 -6.45
CA LYS A 19 -1.53 0.61 -5.06
C LYS A 19 -2.09 -0.75 -4.67
N ALA A 20 -2.92 -1.33 -5.53
CA ALA A 20 -3.54 -2.62 -5.29
C ALA A 20 -2.49 -3.74 -5.21
N ARG A 21 -1.52 -3.76 -6.12
CA ARG A 21 -0.42 -4.75 -6.12
C ARG A 21 0.40 -4.68 -4.84
N MET A 22 0.77 -3.47 -4.40
CA MET A 22 1.52 -3.29 -3.15
C MET A 22 0.76 -3.81 -1.93
N ALA A 23 -0.57 -3.58 -1.89
CA ALA A 23 -1.42 -4.12 -0.83
C ALA A 23 -1.47 -5.66 -0.92
N GLU A 24 -1.70 -6.22 -2.11
CA GLU A 24 -1.71 -7.68 -2.35
C GLU A 24 -0.41 -8.34 -1.86
N ASP A 25 0.75 -7.77 -2.18
CA ASP A 25 2.06 -8.26 -1.75
C ASP A 25 2.20 -8.22 -0.22
N ALA A 26 1.74 -7.15 0.42
CA ALA A 26 1.75 -7.04 1.87
C ALA A 26 0.84 -8.09 2.53
N TRP A 27 -0.39 -8.28 2.03
CA TRP A 27 -1.31 -9.30 2.55
C TRP A 27 -0.80 -10.73 2.32
N ASN A 28 -0.21 -11.02 1.16
CA ASN A 28 0.36 -12.33 0.84
C ASN A 28 1.56 -12.69 1.72
N SER A 29 2.27 -11.70 2.27
CA SER A 29 3.37 -11.94 3.22
C SER A 29 2.91 -12.59 4.52
N ARG A 30 1.63 -12.45 4.88
CA ARG A 30 1.04 -12.93 6.16
C ARG A 30 1.77 -12.38 7.39
N ASP A 31 2.48 -11.26 7.25
CA ASP A 31 3.13 -10.54 8.33
C ASP A 31 2.20 -9.45 8.87
N PRO A 32 1.66 -9.59 10.10
CA PRO A 32 0.74 -8.62 10.67
C PRO A 32 1.36 -7.24 10.85
N ALA A 33 2.65 -7.14 11.19
CA ALA A 33 3.32 -5.87 11.38
C ALA A 33 3.42 -5.12 10.04
N ARG A 34 3.77 -5.83 8.97
CA ARG A 34 3.83 -5.27 7.62
C ARG A 34 2.47 -4.77 7.11
N VAL A 35 1.40 -5.52 7.37
CA VAL A 35 0.04 -5.13 6.98
C VAL A 35 -0.45 -3.94 7.80
N ALA A 36 -0.15 -3.90 9.10
CA ALA A 36 -0.57 -2.80 9.98
C ALA A 36 0.00 -1.45 9.55
N LEU A 37 1.22 -1.41 9.02
CA LEU A 37 1.82 -0.19 8.46
C LEU A 37 0.99 0.42 7.34
N ALA A 38 0.06 -0.31 6.72
CA ALA A 38 -0.82 0.21 5.69
C ALA A 38 -1.84 1.24 6.23
N TYR A 39 -2.19 1.16 7.52
CA TYR A 39 -3.30 1.87 8.13
C TYR A 39 -2.81 2.90 9.16
N THR A 40 -3.45 4.06 9.19
CA THR A 40 -3.20 5.18 10.11
C THR A 40 -4.50 5.91 10.35
#